data_AF-A0A5C7S2Q3-F1
#
_entry.id   AF-A0A5C7S2Q3-F1
#
_cell.length_a   1.000
_cell.length_b   1.000
_cell.length_c   1.000
_cell.angle_alpha   90.00
_cell.angle_beta   90.00
_cell.angle_gamma   90.00
#
_symmetry.space_group_name_H-M   'P 1'
#
loop_
_entity.id
_entity.type
_entity.pdbx_description
1 polymer ?
#
loop_
_entity_poly.entity_id
_entity_poly.type
_entity_poly.pdbx_seq_one_letter_code
_entity_poly.pdbx_strand_id
1 'polypeptide(L)'
;MLTFRTAILHTAMLAATAAIVCSAIPTAHAQLFGDKDRVRCESKEGRRETCETTWSGNTRLVKQLSDSRCVQGRTWGFSSGKVWVDGGCRAEFGPQYGGSEIRCESEDGRRKTCGKNLYGNADLIRQLSSTACREGVSWGLQGGSIWVDKGCRGEFRVGESSGRYSTTCASESGRRTTCAWDARHGKPALLETLSKSPCVEGRSWGYDKRAGLWVDEGCRARFGVR
;
A
#
# COMPACT_ATOMS: atom_id res chain seq x y z
N MET A 1 -90.92 19.67 -12.92
CA MET A 1 -89.87 19.97 -13.92
C MET A 1 -88.58 20.27 -13.18
N LEU A 2 -87.47 19.72 -13.69
CA LEU A 2 -86.17 19.57 -13.05
C LEU A 2 -85.53 20.91 -12.60
N THR A 3 -84.68 20.86 -11.57
CA THR A 3 -83.25 21.21 -11.71
C THR A 3 -82.42 20.73 -10.51
N PHE A 4 -81.43 19.90 -10.82
CA PHE A 4 -80.29 19.50 -9.99
C PHE A 4 -79.29 20.65 -9.85
N ARG A 5 -78.50 20.67 -8.76
CA ARG A 5 -77.00 20.66 -8.74
C ARG A 5 -76.46 20.91 -7.33
N THR A 6 -76.04 19.89 -6.60
CA THR A 6 -74.65 19.39 -6.41
C THR A 6 -73.67 20.33 -5.71
N ALA A 7 -73.15 19.80 -4.59
CA ALA A 7 -72.17 20.35 -3.65
C ALA A 7 -70.73 20.37 -4.19
N ILE A 8 -69.86 21.19 -3.60
CA ILE A 8 -68.41 21.06 -3.68
C ILE A 8 -67.78 21.18 -2.28
N LEU A 9 -66.93 20.18 -2.02
CA LEU A 9 -66.15 19.80 -0.85
C LEU A 9 -65.26 20.91 -0.27
N HIS A 10 -65.13 20.96 1.06
CA HIS A 10 -63.95 21.47 1.75
C HIS A 10 -63.06 20.30 2.20
N THR A 11 -61.84 20.26 1.66
CA THR A 11 -60.77 19.32 1.99
C THR A 11 -60.14 19.67 3.34
N ALA A 12 -60.10 18.70 4.25
CA ALA A 12 -59.39 18.80 5.52
C ALA A 12 -57.92 18.37 5.36
N MET A 13 -56.97 19.25 5.72
CA MET A 13 -55.55 18.89 5.82
C MET A 13 -55.27 18.19 7.17
N LEU A 14 -54.81 16.94 7.12
CA LEU A 14 -54.19 16.25 8.24
C LEU A 14 -52.68 16.56 8.24
N ALA A 15 -52.18 17.15 9.33
CA ALA A 15 -50.75 17.30 9.59
C ALA A 15 -50.23 16.02 10.26
N ALA A 16 -49.33 15.31 9.58
CA ALA A 16 -48.64 14.15 10.14
C ALA A 16 -47.31 14.58 10.79
N THR A 17 -47.17 14.36 12.10
CA THR A 17 -45.91 14.54 12.84
C THR A 17 -45.00 13.33 12.63
N ALA A 18 -43.84 13.53 12.01
CA ALA A 18 -42.81 12.50 11.86
C ALA A 18 -41.86 12.50 13.06
N ALA A 19 -41.78 11.39 13.79
CA ALA A 19 -40.81 11.16 14.85
C ALA A 19 -39.46 10.73 14.24
N ILE A 20 -38.39 11.46 14.55
CA ILE A 20 -37.03 11.17 14.10
C ILE A 20 -36.41 10.12 15.04
N VAL A 21 -36.31 8.87 14.58
CA VAL A 21 -35.52 7.84 15.26
C VAL A 21 -34.06 8.01 14.86
N CYS A 22 -33.21 8.45 15.80
CA CYS A 22 -31.77 8.54 15.60
C CYS A 22 -31.15 7.15 15.81
N SER A 23 -31.12 6.33 14.76
CA SER A 23 -30.35 5.09 14.75
C SER A 23 -28.87 5.39 14.56
N ALA A 24 -28.09 5.30 15.65
CA ALA A 24 -26.63 5.32 15.61
C ALA A 24 -26.13 4.04 14.91
N ILE A 25 -25.63 4.19 13.68
CA ILE A 25 -24.96 3.10 12.97
C ILE A 25 -23.58 2.92 13.64
N PRO A 26 -23.25 1.72 14.16
CA PRO A 26 -21.88 1.46 14.58
C PRO A 26 -20.98 1.54 13.35
N THR A 27 -20.10 2.54 13.31
CA THR A 27 -19.08 2.66 12.28
C THR A 27 -18.02 1.59 12.55
N ALA A 28 -18.21 0.41 11.97
CA ALA A 28 -17.21 -0.65 11.95
C ALA A 28 -16.04 -0.22 11.04
N HIS A 29 -15.11 0.58 11.56
CA HIS A 29 -13.84 0.87 10.91
C HIS A 29 -12.83 -0.24 11.20
N ALA A 30 -13.01 -1.38 10.54
CA ALA A 30 -11.99 -2.42 10.46
C ALA A 30 -11.90 -2.95 9.02
N GLN A 31 -11.53 -2.07 8.10
CA GLN A 31 -11.01 -2.47 6.79
C GLN A 31 -9.49 -2.28 6.82
N LEU A 32 -8.85 -3.04 7.71
CA LEU A 32 -7.40 -3.20 7.72
C LEU A 32 -7.05 -4.12 6.54
N PHE A 33 -6.33 -3.56 5.57
CA PHE A 33 -5.77 -4.24 4.40
C PHE A 33 -6.83 -4.69 3.39
N GLY A 34 -6.97 -3.87 2.35
CA GLY A 34 -7.92 -4.06 1.26
C GLY A 34 -7.91 -5.48 0.71
N ASP A 35 -9.10 -5.99 0.44
CA ASP A 35 -9.40 -7.27 -0.22
C ASP A 35 -8.62 -7.54 -1.52
N LYS A 36 -7.93 -6.54 -2.07
CA LYS A 36 -7.29 -6.57 -3.38
C LYS A 36 -5.91 -7.26 -3.41
N ASP A 37 -5.28 -7.47 -2.27
CA ASP A 37 -3.96 -8.11 -2.17
C ASP A 37 -4.03 -9.50 -1.51
N ARG A 38 -5.15 -10.20 -1.66
CA ARG A 38 -5.34 -11.54 -1.10
C ARG A 38 -5.62 -12.54 -2.19
N VAL A 39 -5.13 -13.77 -1.99
CA VAL A 39 -5.51 -14.93 -2.79
C VAL A 39 -6.20 -15.94 -1.88
N ARG A 40 -7.36 -16.44 -2.33
CA ARG A 40 -8.00 -17.60 -1.71
C ARG A 40 -7.46 -18.85 -2.39
N CYS A 41 -6.86 -19.75 -1.60
CA CYS A 41 -6.31 -21.01 -2.11
C CYS A 41 -6.83 -22.17 -1.26
N GLU A 42 -7.29 -23.24 -1.92
CA GLU A 42 -8.07 -24.29 -1.25
C GLU A 42 -7.66 -25.68 -1.70
N SER A 43 -7.16 -26.50 -0.77
CA SER A 43 -6.99 -27.94 -0.95
C SER A 43 -8.36 -28.62 -0.80
N LYS A 44 -8.94 -29.06 -1.91
CA LYS A 44 -10.19 -29.84 -1.95
C LYS A 44 -9.84 -31.33 -2.00
N GLU A 45 -10.61 -32.16 -1.29
CA GLU A 45 -10.40 -33.62 -1.21
C GLU A 45 -8.98 -34.02 -0.75
N GLY A 46 -8.27 -33.13 -0.04
CA GLY A 46 -6.92 -33.35 0.45
C GLY A 46 -5.81 -33.24 -0.61
N ARG A 47 -6.14 -32.86 -1.86
CA ARG A 47 -5.16 -32.72 -2.94
C ARG A 47 -4.39 -31.41 -2.83
N ARG A 48 -3.11 -31.43 -3.23
CA ARG A 48 -2.28 -30.23 -3.28
C ARG A 48 -2.74 -29.31 -4.41
N GLU A 49 -2.94 -28.05 -4.07
CA GLU A 49 -3.30 -26.99 -5.02
C GLU A 49 -2.27 -25.87 -4.97
N THR A 50 -2.06 -25.21 -6.11
CA THR A 50 -1.16 -24.04 -6.23
C THR A 50 -1.89 -22.89 -6.88
N CYS A 51 -1.84 -21.72 -6.24
CA CYS A 51 -2.49 -20.49 -6.68
C CYS A 51 -1.44 -19.42 -6.96
N GLU A 52 -1.58 -18.73 -8.10
CA GLU A 52 -0.74 -17.59 -8.45
C GLU A 52 -1.12 -16.36 -7.61
N THR A 53 -0.12 -15.55 -7.26
CA THR A 53 -0.30 -14.31 -6.48
C THR A 53 0.08 -13.10 -7.31
N THR A 54 -0.54 -11.96 -7.03
CA THR A 54 -0.20 -10.67 -7.66
C THR A 54 1.08 -10.04 -7.08
N TRP A 55 1.53 -10.53 -5.92
CA TRP A 55 2.77 -10.12 -5.28
C TRP A 55 3.85 -11.19 -5.45
N SER A 56 5.10 -10.75 -5.48
CA SER A 56 6.27 -11.62 -5.48
C SER A 56 6.91 -11.55 -4.10
N GLY A 57 6.89 -12.66 -3.34
CA GLY A 57 7.75 -12.94 -2.18
C GLY A 57 6.99 -13.30 -0.89
N ASN A 58 7.48 -12.85 0.27
CA ASN A 58 7.01 -13.36 1.57
C ASN A 58 5.50 -13.27 1.71
N THR A 59 4.89 -14.39 2.10
CA THR A 59 3.43 -14.55 2.19
C THR A 59 3.04 -14.99 3.58
N ARG A 60 1.92 -14.46 4.07
CA ARG A 60 1.32 -14.84 5.36
C ARG A 60 -0.05 -15.46 5.16
N LEU A 61 -0.42 -16.32 6.10
CA LEU A 61 -1.81 -16.74 6.27
C LEU A 61 -2.59 -15.55 6.84
N VAL A 62 -3.62 -15.10 6.11
CA VAL A 62 -4.45 -13.97 6.50
C VAL A 62 -5.68 -14.46 7.25
N LYS A 63 -6.32 -15.51 6.74
CA LYS A 63 -7.53 -16.10 7.32
C LYS A 63 -7.62 -17.57 6.99
N GLN A 64 -7.81 -18.41 8.00
CA GLN A 64 -8.12 -19.83 7.78
C GLN A 64 -9.61 -19.99 7.47
N LEU A 65 -9.94 -20.82 6.48
CA LEU A 65 -11.30 -21.11 6.02
C LEU A 65 -11.70 -22.58 6.22
N SER A 66 -10.73 -23.48 6.45
CA SER A 66 -10.96 -24.89 6.77
C SER A 66 -10.86 -25.17 8.27
N ASP A 67 -11.48 -26.27 8.72
CA ASP A 67 -11.24 -26.84 10.05
C ASP A 67 -9.87 -27.55 10.12
N SER A 68 -9.44 -28.16 9.02
CA SER A 68 -8.07 -28.67 8.86
C SER A 68 -7.06 -27.54 9.06
N ARG A 69 -6.02 -27.81 9.86
CA ARG A 69 -5.01 -26.79 10.19
C ARG A 69 -4.17 -26.42 8.97
N CYS A 70 -4.01 -25.13 8.77
CA CYS A 70 -3.05 -24.56 7.82
C CYS A 70 -1.75 -24.20 8.54
N VAL A 71 -0.73 -25.04 8.42
CA VAL A 71 0.60 -24.88 9.03
C VAL A 71 1.65 -24.71 7.94
N GLN A 72 2.40 -23.60 8.01
CA GLN A 72 3.43 -23.28 7.03
C GLN A 72 4.51 -24.37 7.00
N GLY A 73 4.94 -24.75 5.81
CA GLY A 73 5.91 -25.83 5.58
C GLY A 73 5.34 -27.24 5.71
N ARG A 74 4.06 -27.38 6.11
CA ARG A 74 3.40 -28.68 6.27
C ARG A 74 2.18 -28.83 5.37
N THR A 75 1.20 -27.95 5.54
CA THR A 75 -0.08 -27.98 4.79
C THR A 75 -0.28 -26.74 3.93
N TRP A 76 0.65 -25.80 3.97
CA TRP A 76 0.79 -24.76 2.96
C TRP A 76 2.22 -24.22 2.92
N GLY A 77 2.55 -23.51 1.86
CA GLY A 77 3.79 -22.77 1.72
C GLY A 77 3.72 -21.80 0.56
N PHE A 78 4.83 -21.12 0.27
CA PHE A 78 4.90 -20.15 -0.82
C PHE A 78 6.25 -20.18 -1.52
N SER A 79 6.24 -19.67 -2.75
CA SER A 79 7.42 -19.31 -3.53
C SER A 79 7.16 -17.95 -4.19
N SER A 80 8.14 -17.39 -4.90
CA SER A 80 7.93 -16.12 -5.61
C SER A 80 6.71 -16.22 -6.55
N GLY A 81 5.70 -15.40 -6.28
CA GLY A 81 4.46 -15.34 -7.08
C GLY A 81 3.47 -16.47 -6.87
N LYS A 82 3.69 -17.40 -5.92
CA LYS A 82 2.81 -18.58 -5.76
C LYS A 82 2.60 -18.98 -4.30
N VAL A 83 1.43 -19.52 -4.02
CA VAL A 83 1.10 -20.20 -2.76
C VAL A 83 0.62 -21.60 -3.08
N TRP A 84 1.07 -22.59 -2.32
CA TRP A 84 0.50 -23.94 -2.36
C TRP A 84 -0.19 -24.29 -1.05
N VAL A 85 -1.25 -25.09 -1.13
CA VAL A 85 -1.99 -25.64 0.01
C VAL A 85 -2.20 -27.14 -0.18
N ASP A 86 -2.28 -27.88 0.91
CA ASP A 86 -2.32 -29.34 0.91
C ASP A 86 -3.09 -29.88 2.13
N GLY A 87 -3.47 -31.17 2.09
CA GLY A 87 -4.04 -31.86 3.25
C GLY A 87 -5.34 -31.23 3.78
N GLY A 88 -6.14 -30.64 2.90
CA GLY A 88 -7.41 -30.01 3.25
C GLY A 88 -7.31 -28.59 3.81
N CYS A 89 -6.11 -27.99 3.83
CA CYS A 89 -5.94 -26.58 4.16
C CYS A 89 -6.66 -25.68 3.14
N ARG A 90 -7.53 -24.80 3.63
CA ARG A 90 -8.21 -23.75 2.86
C ARG A 90 -8.05 -22.43 3.59
N ALA A 91 -7.53 -21.41 2.91
CA ALA A 91 -7.24 -20.13 3.54
C ALA A 91 -7.18 -18.99 2.52
N GLU A 92 -7.26 -17.77 3.04
CA GLU A 92 -6.82 -16.56 2.37
C GLU A 92 -5.36 -16.27 2.75
N PHE A 93 -4.56 -15.97 1.75
CA PHE A 93 -3.16 -15.61 1.87
C PHE A 93 -2.95 -14.21 1.33
N GLY A 94 -1.94 -13.53 1.85
CA GLY A 94 -1.58 -12.19 1.43
C GLY A 94 -0.09 -11.95 1.64
N PRO A 95 0.46 -10.89 1.04
CA PRO A 95 1.84 -10.51 1.26
C PRO A 95 2.09 -10.25 2.76
N GLN A 96 3.23 -10.72 3.24
CA GLN A 96 3.76 -10.32 4.52
C GLN A 96 4.45 -8.96 4.32
N TYR A 97 3.90 -7.96 4.98
CA TYR A 97 4.50 -6.64 5.06
C TYR A 97 5.32 -6.54 6.35
N GLY A 98 6.59 -6.18 6.24
CA GLY A 98 7.40 -5.71 7.36
C GLY A 98 7.72 -4.23 7.17
N GLY A 99 7.81 -3.45 8.25
CA GLY A 99 8.19 -2.05 8.14
C GLY A 99 7.54 -1.14 9.18
N SER A 100 7.90 0.13 9.11
CA SER A 100 7.29 1.20 9.90
C SER A 100 6.10 1.79 9.15
N GLU A 101 5.00 2.07 9.85
CA GLU A 101 3.91 2.90 9.33
C GLU A 101 4.09 4.35 9.79
N ILE A 102 4.05 5.29 8.86
CA ILE A 102 4.31 6.71 9.05
C ILE A 102 3.12 7.48 8.51
N ARG A 103 2.49 8.27 9.36
CA ARG A 103 1.55 9.31 8.93
C ARG A 103 2.33 10.57 8.56
N CYS A 104 2.11 11.12 7.37
CA CYS A 104 2.78 12.33 6.90
C CYS A 104 1.81 13.22 6.11
N GLU A 105 1.79 14.51 6.43
CA GLU A 105 0.74 15.41 5.96
C GLU A 105 1.28 16.78 5.54
N SER A 106 0.98 17.21 4.31
CA SER A 106 1.18 18.58 3.83
C SER A 106 -0.15 19.33 3.94
N GLU A 107 -0.40 20.00 5.06
CA GLU A 107 -1.65 20.75 5.28
C GLU A 107 -1.64 22.11 4.59
N ASP A 108 -0.52 22.82 4.66
CA ASP A 108 -0.30 24.14 4.07
C ASP A 108 0.14 24.09 2.59
N GLY A 109 0.09 22.90 1.98
CA GLY A 109 0.52 22.67 0.60
C GLY A 109 2.03 22.67 0.39
N ARG A 110 2.83 22.92 1.44
CA ARG A 110 4.30 22.93 1.36
C ARG A 110 4.89 21.56 1.66
N ARG A 111 6.10 21.32 1.15
CA ARG A 111 6.84 20.08 1.41
C ARG A 111 7.05 19.87 2.92
N LYS A 112 6.68 18.69 3.41
CA LYS A 112 6.97 18.18 4.75
C LYS A 112 7.78 16.88 4.64
N THR A 113 8.54 16.58 5.68
CA THR A 113 9.35 15.36 5.78
C THR A 113 9.07 14.67 7.11
N CYS A 114 8.82 13.37 7.08
CA CYS A 114 8.39 12.58 8.23
C CYS A 114 9.19 11.27 8.33
N GLY A 115 9.42 10.85 9.57
CA GLY A 115 10.26 9.69 9.88
C GLY A 115 11.74 9.95 9.58
N LYS A 116 12.59 9.04 10.06
CA LYS A 116 14.03 9.06 9.87
C LYS A 116 14.57 7.65 9.88
N ASN A 117 15.67 7.41 9.17
CA ASN A 117 16.32 6.09 9.08
C ASN A 117 15.34 5.00 8.61
N LEU A 118 14.47 5.35 7.66
CA LEU A 118 13.54 4.42 7.05
C LEU A 118 14.25 3.70 5.91
N TYR A 119 14.25 2.37 5.96
CA TYR A 119 14.90 1.52 4.97
C TYR A 119 13.88 0.64 4.27
N GLY A 120 14.04 0.45 2.97
CA GLY A 120 13.18 -0.38 2.15
C GLY A 120 12.17 0.40 1.33
N ASN A 121 11.22 -0.32 0.77
CA ASN A 121 10.24 0.21 -0.17
C ASN A 121 9.23 1.07 0.59
N ALA A 122 8.75 2.13 -0.05
CA ALA A 122 7.70 2.96 0.50
C ALA A 122 6.40 2.77 -0.28
N ASP A 123 5.33 2.44 0.45
CA ASP A 123 3.99 2.26 -0.11
C ASP A 123 3.04 3.28 0.53
N LEU A 124 2.21 3.94 -0.28
CA LEU A 124 1.05 4.69 0.23
C LEU A 124 -0.05 3.68 0.58
N ILE A 125 -0.29 3.49 1.88
CA ILE A 125 -1.24 2.49 2.37
C ILE A 125 -2.63 3.08 2.62
N ARG A 126 -2.72 4.39 2.85
CA ARG A 126 -3.99 5.09 2.99
C ARG A 126 -3.85 6.57 2.63
N GLN A 127 -4.69 7.05 1.71
CA GLN A 127 -4.77 8.49 1.43
C GLN A 127 -5.76 9.15 2.40
N LEU A 128 -5.36 10.29 2.95
CA LEU A 128 -6.14 11.09 3.91
C LEU A 128 -6.63 12.39 3.29
N SER A 129 -5.92 12.92 2.29
CA SER A 129 -6.31 14.11 1.52
C SER A 129 -7.28 13.78 0.39
N SER A 130 -8.08 14.75 -0.01
CA SER A 130 -8.79 14.74 -1.30
C SER A 130 -7.83 14.94 -2.48
N THR A 131 -6.75 15.71 -2.28
CA THR A 131 -5.68 15.86 -3.26
C THR A 131 -4.94 14.53 -3.45
N ALA A 132 -4.69 14.17 -4.72
CA ALA A 132 -4.03 12.92 -5.07
C ALA A 132 -2.58 12.86 -4.58
N CYS A 133 -2.25 11.79 -3.85
CA CYS A 133 -0.90 11.42 -3.47
C CYS A 133 -0.30 10.51 -4.54
N ARG A 134 0.55 11.07 -5.40
CA ARG A 134 1.26 10.34 -6.46
C ARG A 134 2.75 10.29 -6.16
N GLU A 135 3.33 9.09 -6.14
CA GLU A 135 4.76 8.89 -5.85
C GLU A 135 5.61 9.68 -6.86
N GLY A 136 6.67 10.31 -6.38
CA GLY A 136 7.57 11.15 -7.17
C GLY A 136 7.00 12.53 -7.53
N VAL A 137 5.70 12.78 -7.30
CA VAL A 137 5.04 14.04 -7.67
C VAL A 137 4.61 14.84 -6.43
N SER A 138 3.89 14.20 -5.51
CA SER A 138 3.36 14.80 -4.29
C SER A 138 3.72 14.02 -3.03
N TRP A 139 4.40 12.88 -3.15
CA TRP A 139 5.08 12.22 -2.05
C TRP A 139 6.22 11.32 -2.55
N GLY A 140 7.07 10.85 -1.65
CA GLY A 140 8.05 9.81 -1.94
C GLY A 140 8.93 9.48 -0.73
N LEU A 141 9.82 8.49 -0.89
CA LEU A 141 10.91 8.24 0.06
C LEU A 141 12.19 8.89 -0.46
N GLN A 142 12.87 9.64 0.40
CA GLN A 142 14.15 10.24 0.08
C GLN A 142 15.02 10.33 1.33
N GLY A 143 16.28 9.91 1.24
CA GLY A 143 17.24 10.02 2.35
C GLY A 143 16.82 9.29 3.62
N GLY A 144 15.98 8.26 3.52
CA GLY A 144 15.43 7.54 4.68
C GLY A 144 14.31 8.28 5.41
N SER A 145 13.63 9.21 4.74
CA SER A 145 12.45 9.89 5.23
C SER A 145 11.37 9.97 4.16
N ILE A 146 10.10 9.89 4.57
CA ILE A 146 8.98 10.18 3.67
C ILE A 146 8.87 11.68 3.51
N TRP A 147 8.71 12.17 2.29
CA TRP A 147 8.28 13.53 2.02
C TRP A 147 6.88 13.54 1.42
N VAL A 148 6.11 14.57 1.74
CA VAL A 148 4.80 14.86 1.14
C VAL A 148 4.75 16.34 0.76
N ASP A 149 4.01 16.68 -0.28
CA ASP A 149 3.99 18.01 -0.87
C ASP A 149 2.65 18.28 -1.55
N LYS A 150 2.38 19.53 -1.93
CA LYS A 150 1.20 19.92 -2.74
C LYS A 150 -0.14 19.47 -2.13
N GLY A 151 -0.24 19.44 -0.81
CA GLY A 151 -1.49 19.08 -0.14
C GLY A 151 -1.69 17.57 0.06
N CYS A 152 -0.72 16.73 -0.31
CA CYS A 152 -0.80 15.29 -0.07
C CYS A 152 -0.74 14.98 1.42
N ARG A 153 -1.69 14.16 1.90
CA ARG A 153 -1.76 13.64 3.26
C ARG A 153 -2.05 12.15 3.20
N GLY A 154 -1.23 11.36 3.89
CA GLY A 154 -1.29 9.92 3.79
C GLY A 154 -0.71 9.19 4.99
N GLU A 155 -1.07 7.93 5.10
CA GLU A 155 -0.33 6.93 5.85
C GLU A 155 0.50 6.11 4.86
N PHE A 156 1.77 5.97 5.19
CA PHE A 156 2.78 5.33 4.37
C PHE A 156 3.37 4.17 5.14
N ARG A 157 3.78 3.11 4.46
CA ARG A 157 4.59 2.06 5.04
C ARG A 157 5.97 2.09 4.42
N VAL A 158 7.02 2.00 5.23
CA VAL A 158 8.39 1.86 4.74
C VAL A 158 9.02 0.61 5.33
N GLY A 159 9.44 -0.30 4.46
CA GLY A 159 10.07 -1.55 4.88
C GLY A 159 10.14 -2.58 3.77
N GLU A 160 10.33 -3.83 4.17
CA GLU A 160 10.37 -4.96 3.24
C GLU A 160 8.94 -5.40 2.92
N SER A 161 8.54 -5.16 1.67
CA SER A 161 7.26 -5.60 1.16
C SER A 161 7.49 -6.84 0.32
N SER A 162 6.92 -7.97 0.76
CA SER A 162 6.93 -9.22 -0.02
C SER A 162 8.35 -9.67 -0.38
N GLY A 163 9.34 -9.67 0.53
CA GLY A 163 10.70 -10.14 0.21
C GLY A 163 11.44 -9.34 -0.88
N ARG A 164 10.91 -8.18 -1.29
CA ARG A 164 11.59 -7.22 -2.15
C ARG A 164 12.15 -6.12 -1.25
N TYR A 165 13.45 -5.87 -1.36
CA TYR A 165 14.10 -4.74 -0.73
C TYR A 165 14.56 -3.78 -1.82
N SER A 166 13.98 -2.58 -1.85
CA SER A 166 14.38 -1.50 -2.73
C SER A 166 14.33 -0.16 -2.01
N THR A 167 15.00 0.85 -2.56
CA THR A 167 14.95 2.23 -2.09
C THR A 167 14.93 3.17 -3.29
N THR A 168 14.16 4.25 -3.21
CA THR A 168 14.19 5.31 -4.20
C THR A 168 15.26 6.32 -3.81
N CYS A 169 16.18 6.59 -4.72
CA CYS A 169 17.31 7.48 -4.51
C CYS A 169 17.31 8.57 -5.58
N ALA A 170 17.47 9.83 -5.16
CA ALA A 170 17.26 10.99 -6.03
C ALA A 170 18.30 12.10 -5.79
N SER A 171 18.99 12.49 -6.86
CA SER A 171 19.85 13.67 -6.91
C SER A 171 18.99 14.89 -7.25
N GLU A 172 18.42 15.54 -6.23
CA GLU A 172 17.69 16.79 -6.43
C GLU A 172 18.66 17.91 -6.83
N SER A 173 18.26 18.78 -7.76
CA SER A 173 19.08 19.89 -8.27
C SER A 173 20.46 19.51 -8.86
N GLY A 174 20.67 18.23 -9.20
CA GLY A 174 21.93 17.75 -9.77
C GLY A 174 23.06 17.54 -8.77
N ARG A 175 22.77 17.59 -7.46
CA ARG A 175 23.77 17.42 -6.40
C ARG A 175 23.88 15.98 -5.93
N ARG A 176 25.12 15.54 -5.71
CA ARG A 176 25.41 14.25 -5.07
C ARG A 176 24.64 14.10 -3.76
N THR A 177 23.90 12.99 -3.68
CA THR A 177 23.04 12.67 -2.53
C THR A 177 23.29 11.22 -2.13
N THR A 178 23.52 10.99 -0.84
CA THR A 178 23.59 9.65 -0.25
C THR A 178 22.21 9.17 0.17
N CYS A 179 21.94 7.89 -0.01
CA CYS A 179 20.63 7.28 0.21
C CYS A 179 20.71 6.16 1.23
N ALA A 180 19.59 5.98 1.95
CA ALA A 180 19.42 4.92 2.91
C ALA A 180 19.40 3.57 2.19
N TRP A 181 20.52 2.85 2.27
CA TRP A 181 20.68 1.47 1.82
C TRP A 181 21.28 0.66 2.95
N ASP A 182 20.61 -0.42 3.31
CA ASP A 182 21.08 -1.35 4.33
C ASP A 182 22.03 -2.36 3.70
N ALA A 183 23.32 -2.22 4.05
CA ALA A 183 24.41 -3.03 3.49
C ALA A 183 24.25 -4.54 3.74
N ARG A 184 23.38 -4.96 4.67
CA ARG A 184 23.05 -6.38 4.90
C ARG A 184 22.39 -7.04 3.69
N HIS A 185 21.74 -6.25 2.83
CA HIS A 185 21.14 -6.73 1.58
C HIS A 185 22.15 -6.80 0.40
N GLY A 186 23.44 -6.53 0.64
CA GLY A 186 24.47 -6.61 -0.39
C GLY A 186 24.59 -5.35 -1.24
N LYS A 187 25.15 -5.49 -2.45
CA LYS A 187 25.33 -4.37 -3.40
C LYS A 187 23.99 -4.06 -4.08
N PRO A 188 23.50 -2.81 -4.08
CA PRO A 188 22.29 -2.43 -4.78
C PRO A 188 22.46 -2.58 -6.30
N ALA A 189 21.36 -2.94 -6.94
CA ALA A 189 21.22 -2.99 -8.38
C ALA A 189 20.24 -1.90 -8.84
N LEU A 190 20.55 -1.22 -9.94
CA LEU A 190 19.58 -0.35 -10.62
C LEU A 190 18.41 -1.21 -11.15
N LEU A 191 17.20 -0.94 -10.66
CA LEU A 191 15.97 -1.62 -11.06
C LEU A 191 15.20 -0.80 -12.08
N GLU A 192 15.06 0.51 -11.83
CA GLU A 192 14.25 1.40 -12.66
C GLU A 192 14.82 2.82 -12.62
N THR A 193 14.93 3.45 -13.79
CA THR A 193 15.30 4.87 -13.89
C THR A 193 14.03 5.72 -13.88
N LEU A 194 13.98 6.71 -13.00
CA LEU A 194 12.83 7.59 -12.77
C LEU A 194 13.09 9.04 -13.25
N SER A 195 14.34 9.36 -13.62
CA SER A 195 14.74 10.65 -14.20
C SER A 195 14.90 10.58 -15.72
N LYS A 196 14.86 11.75 -16.37
CA LYS A 196 15.33 11.90 -17.75
C LYS A 196 16.87 11.81 -17.83
N SER A 197 17.57 12.32 -16.82
CA SER A 197 19.02 12.16 -16.70
C SER A 197 19.37 10.69 -16.54
N PRO A 198 20.44 10.21 -17.21
CA PRO A 198 20.82 8.81 -17.15
C PRO A 198 21.41 8.46 -15.78
N CYS A 199 21.10 7.25 -15.31
CA CYS A 199 21.67 6.65 -14.11
C CYS A 199 22.72 5.60 -14.52
N VAL A 200 23.99 6.02 -14.56
CA VAL A 200 25.14 5.20 -14.98
C VAL A 200 26.03 4.92 -13.77
N GLU A 201 26.33 3.64 -13.55
CA GLU A 201 27.17 3.22 -12.43
C GLU A 201 28.58 3.80 -12.55
N GLY A 202 29.13 4.30 -11.44
CA GLY A 202 30.45 4.93 -11.40
C GLY A 202 30.47 6.38 -11.89
N ARG A 203 29.37 6.87 -12.48
CA ARG A 203 29.24 8.26 -12.92
C ARG A 203 28.15 9.00 -12.15
N SER A 204 26.89 8.67 -12.40
CA SER A 204 25.72 9.35 -11.82
C SER A 204 25.03 8.54 -10.74
N TRP A 205 25.52 7.33 -10.45
CA TRP A 205 25.24 6.64 -9.20
C TRP A 205 26.39 5.67 -8.86
N GLY A 206 26.44 5.24 -7.60
CA GLY A 206 27.36 4.20 -7.18
C GLY A 206 27.05 3.69 -5.78
N TYR A 207 27.81 2.68 -5.36
CA TYR A 207 27.71 2.12 -4.02
C TYR A 207 29.08 1.64 -3.54
N ASP A 208 29.41 2.00 -2.32
CA ASP A 208 30.45 1.32 -1.56
C ASP A 208 30.01 1.12 -0.10
N LYS A 209 30.60 0.15 0.59
CA LYS A 209 30.20 -0.22 1.96
C LYS A 209 30.44 0.89 3.00
N ARG A 210 31.28 1.88 2.70
CA ARG A 210 31.64 2.98 3.60
C ARG A 210 30.83 4.25 3.31
N ALA A 211 30.66 4.66 2.05
CA ALA A 211 29.90 5.85 1.68
C ALA A 211 28.40 5.56 1.41
N GLY A 212 28.02 4.29 1.28
CA GLY A 212 26.65 3.88 1.00
C GLY A 212 26.25 4.08 -0.47
N LEU A 213 24.95 3.93 -0.73
CA LEU A 213 24.37 4.18 -2.05
C LEU A 213 24.33 5.69 -2.29
N TRP A 214 24.79 6.15 -3.44
CA TRP A 214 24.71 7.55 -3.83
C TRP A 214 24.24 7.71 -5.28
N VAL A 215 23.65 8.86 -5.56
CA VAL A 215 23.25 9.33 -6.90
C VAL A 215 23.71 10.77 -7.09
N ASP A 216 23.93 11.16 -8.34
CA ASP A 216 24.50 12.44 -8.75
C ASP A 216 23.99 12.86 -10.14
N GLU A 217 24.35 14.06 -10.62
CA GLU A 217 24.05 14.54 -11.98
C GLU A 217 22.55 14.47 -12.36
N GLY A 218 21.66 14.56 -11.38
CA GLY A 218 20.21 14.51 -11.58
C GLY A 218 19.64 13.11 -11.76
N CYS A 219 20.43 12.05 -11.53
CA CYS A 219 19.94 10.68 -11.49
C CYS A 219 18.88 10.52 -10.39
N ARG A 220 17.72 10.01 -10.79
CA ARG A 220 16.67 9.48 -9.90
C ARG A 220 16.37 8.07 -10.33
N ALA A 221 16.46 7.13 -9.40
CA ALA A 221 16.24 5.73 -9.69
C ALA A 221 15.76 4.95 -8.47
N ARG A 222 15.15 3.81 -8.76
CA ARG A 222 14.85 2.76 -7.79
C ARG A 222 15.99 1.73 -7.81
N PHE A 223 16.55 1.49 -6.65
CA PHE A 223 17.62 0.52 -6.44
C PHE A 223 17.12 -0.62 -5.56
N GLY A 224 17.50 -1.85 -5.83
CA GLY A 224 17.07 -2.98 -5.02
C GLY A 224 17.98 -4.19 -5.15
N VAL A 225 17.59 -5.27 -4.48
CA VAL A 225 18.26 -6.57 -4.60
C VAL A 225 17.87 -7.21 -5.94
N ARG A 226 18.84 -7.89 -6.58
CA ARG A 226 18.64 -8.66 -7.81
C ARG A 226 18.48 -10.13 -7.49
#